data_AF-A0A4S5E9T6-F1
#
_entry.id   AF-A0A4S5E9T6-F1
#
_cell.length_a   1.000
_cell.length_b   1.000
_cell.length_c   1.000
_cell.angle_alpha   90.00
_cell.angle_beta   90.00
_cell.angle_gamma   90.00
#
_symmetry.space_group_name_H-M   'P 1'
#
loop_
_entity.id
_entity.type
_entity.pdbx_description
1 polymer ?
#
loop_
_entity_poly.entity_id
_entity_poly.type
_entity_poly.pdbx_seq_one_letter_code
_entity_poly.pdbx_strand_id
1 'polypeptide(L)'
;MARSTQHDEGREPVGDYVEALRHDVPFRDGTGVLHYPTMRSRPQPSFVLDPLHRFLLIGSVVAALGYTIWIIGRIPSMPAQIPLHFSADGSVDRYGSPWEILIPACILLATIIGLAILTRYPRIYNYGVGRVTEENIQAHYRNGVQMMIWATFSATVLHIAALGSIAGDWSIIPGIWFGLGLLLGSMTFFILRMLRL
;
A
#
# COMPACT_ATOMS: atom_id res chain seq x y z
N MET A 1 11.51 -31.59 -13.03
CA MET A 1 12.36 -31.70 -11.83
C MET A 1 11.51 -31.31 -10.63
N ALA A 2 10.91 -32.31 -9.98
CA ALA A 2 9.97 -32.12 -8.87
C ALA A 2 10.76 -31.95 -7.56
N ARG A 3 10.63 -30.80 -6.90
CA ARG A 3 10.96 -30.59 -5.48
C ARG A 3 10.36 -29.26 -5.01
N SER A 4 9.35 -29.34 -4.14
CA SER A 4 9.09 -28.43 -2.99
C SER A 4 7.61 -28.31 -2.57
N THR A 5 6.76 -29.30 -2.84
CA THR A 5 5.42 -29.39 -2.23
C THR A 5 5.43 -29.95 -0.78
N GLN A 6 6.53 -29.77 -0.03
CA GLN A 6 6.75 -30.38 1.30
C GLN A 6 7.15 -29.37 2.40
N HIS A 7 6.76 -28.09 2.29
CA HIS A 7 7.08 -27.10 3.33
C HIS A 7 5.88 -26.24 3.76
N ASP A 8 4.69 -26.85 3.80
CA ASP A 8 3.48 -26.25 4.38
C ASP A 8 2.72 -27.27 5.27
N GLU A 9 3.39 -28.34 5.73
CA GLU A 9 2.90 -29.13 6.86
C GLU A 9 3.13 -28.27 8.11
N GLY A 10 2.01 -27.83 8.70
CA GLY A 10 1.98 -26.98 9.89
C GLY A 10 2.87 -27.56 10.97
N ARG A 11 3.98 -26.87 11.25
CA ARG A 11 4.85 -27.21 12.38
C ARG A 11 3.98 -27.24 13.64
N GLU A 12 4.07 -28.34 14.39
CA GLU A 12 3.20 -28.56 15.54
C GLU A 12 3.25 -27.37 16.50
N PRO A 13 2.09 -26.89 16.98
CA PRO A 13 2.06 -25.80 17.94
C PRO A 13 2.76 -26.20 19.24
N VAL A 14 3.59 -25.30 19.75
CA VAL A 14 4.22 -25.47 21.08
C VAL A 14 3.32 -24.91 22.18
N GLY A 15 3.59 -25.25 23.44
CA GLY A 15 2.83 -24.75 24.59
C GLY A 15 3.30 -23.41 25.15
N ASP A 16 4.47 -22.92 24.69
CA ASP A 16 5.13 -21.73 25.24
C ASP A 16 5.45 -20.68 24.18
N TYR A 17 5.28 -19.41 24.55
CA TYR A 17 5.51 -18.26 23.65
C TYR A 17 6.98 -18.09 23.27
N VAL A 18 7.90 -18.28 24.22
CA VAL A 18 9.34 -18.09 23.97
C VAL A 18 9.86 -19.17 23.03
N GLU A 19 9.41 -20.40 23.21
CA GLU A 19 9.72 -21.50 22.30
C GLU A 19 9.18 -21.26 20.89
N ALA A 20 7.96 -20.73 20.79
CA ALA A 20 7.33 -20.39 19.52
C ALA A 20 8.13 -19.35 18.72
N LEU A 21 8.65 -18.32 19.40
CA LEU A 21 9.53 -17.32 18.81
C LEU A 21 10.85 -17.91 18.31
N ARG A 22 11.44 -18.86 19.05
CA ARG A 22 12.72 -19.48 18.67
C ARG A 22 12.60 -20.36 17.43
N HIS A 23 11.47 -21.06 17.27
CA HIS A 23 11.27 -22.04 16.21
C HIS A 23 10.44 -21.54 15.03
N ASP A 24 9.98 -20.27 15.06
CA ASP A 24 9.09 -19.70 14.06
C ASP A 24 7.77 -20.50 13.90
N VAL A 25 7.24 -21.02 15.01
CA VAL A 25 6.03 -21.89 15.03
C VAL A 25 4.88 -21.21 15.76
N PRO A 26 3.62 -21.62 15.51
CA PRO A 26 2.51 -21.17 16.33
C PRO A 26 2.58 -21.77 17.74
N PHE A 27 1.83 -21.20 18.69
CA PHE A 27 1.69 -21.78 20.03
C PHE A 27 0.24 -21.82 20.48
N ARG A 28 -0.12 -22.80 21.32
CA ARG A 28 -1.42 -22.84 21.99
C ARG A 28 -1.28 -22.30 23.40
N ASP A 29 -2.17 -21.39 23.77
CA ASP A 29 -2.23 -20.91 25.15
C ASP A 29 -2.97 -21.89 26.07
N GLY A 30 -3.05 -21.58 27.36
CA GLY A 30 -3.74 -22.43 28.35
C GLY A 30 -5.24 -22.58 28.13
N THR A 31 -5.84 -21.80 27.23
CA THR A 31 -7.24 -21.94 26.81
C THR A 31 -7.41 -22.74 25.53
N GLY A 32 -6.31 -23.13 24.89
CA GLY A 32 -6.27 -23.91 23.66
C GLY A 32 -6.25 -23.06 22.38
N VAL A 33 -6.33 -21.74 22.48
CA VAL A 33 -6.33 -20.83 21.32
C VAL A 33 -4.96 -20.81 20.66
N LEU A 34 -4.95 -20.91 19.33
CA LEU A 34 -3.71 -20.86 18.55
C LEU A 34 -3.28 -19.42 18.27
N HIS A 35 -2.02 -19.10 18.55
CA HIS A 35 -1.40 -17.79 18.37
C HIS A 35 -0.25 -17.86 17.37
N TYR A 36 -0.05 -16.76 16.63
CA TYR A 36 0.95 -16.63 15.58
C TYR A 36 1.95 -15.50 15.90
N PRO A 37 2.98 -15.79 16.72
CA PRO A 37 3.89 -14.77 17.23
C PRO A 37 4.87 -14.23 16.17
N THR A 38 5.11 -14.97 15.08
CA THR A 38 6.00 -14.57 13.98
C THR A 38 5.27 -14.55 12.64
N MET A 39 5.75 -13.77 11.67
CA MET A 39 5.21 -13.74 10.30
C MET A 39 5.15 -15.13 9.66
N ARG A 40 6.15 -15.98 9.96
CA ARG A 40 6.30 -17.32 9.41
C ARG A 40 5.28 -18.31 9.98
N SER A 41 4.93 -18.17 11.25
CA SER A 41 3.95 -19.02 11.92
C SER A 41 2.52 -18.85 11.40
N ARG A 42 2.21 -17.74 10.71
CA ARG A 42 0.84 -17.41 10.30
C ARG A 42 0.35 -18.26 9.11
N PRO A 43 -0.94 -18.63 9.06
CA PRO A 43 -1.52 -19.38 7.94
C PRO A 43 -1.60 -18.51 6.67
N GLN A 44 -1.83 -19.17 5.54
CA GLN A 44 -2.04 -18.50 4.26
C GLN A 44 -3.35 -17.69 4.26
N PRO A 45 -3.43 -16.58 3.53
CA PRO A 45 -4.67 -15.82 3.38
C PRO A 45 -5.72 -16.64 2.62
N SER A 46 -6.93 -16.75 3.17
CA SER A 46 -8.06 -17.46 2.56
C SER A 46 -9.16 -16.53 2.05
N PHE A 47 -9.03 -15.23 2.27
CA PHE A 47 -10.04 -14.25 1.87
C PHE A 47 -9.94 -13.89 0.38
N VAL A 48 -11.09 -13.53 -0.21
CA VAL A 48 -11.17 -12.99 -1.57
C VAL A 48 -11.51 -11.50 -1.51
N LEU A 49 -10.85 -10.73 -2.37
CA LEU A 49 -11.08 -9.30 -2.51
C LEU A 49 -12.46 -9.01 -3.14
N ASP A 50 -13.21 -8.09 -2.55
CA ASP A 50 -14.50 -7.68 -3.11
C ASP A 50 -14.33 -6.88 -4.43
N PRO A 51 -15.40 -6.74 -5.24
CA PRO A 51 -15.33 -6.06 -6.52
C PRO A 51 -14.85 -4.60 -6.44
N LEU A 52 -15.24 -3.87 -5.39
CA LEU A 52 -14.85 -2.47 -5.20
C LEU A 52 -13.34 -2.36 -5.02
N HIS A 53 -12.75 -3.08 -4.07
CA HIS A 53 -11.30 -2.98 -3.82
C HIS A 53 -10.47 -3.52 -4.99
N ARG A 54 -10.98 -4.50 -5.73
CA ARG A 54 -10.35 -4.98 -6.96
C ARG A 54 -10.36 -3.93 -8.05
N PHE A 55 -11.49 -3.25 -8.25
CA PHE A 55 -11.62 -2.13 -9.16
C PHE A 55 -10.68 -0.99 -8.77
N LEU A 56 -10.65 -0.61 -7.48
CA LEU A 56 -9.74 0.42 -6.97
C LEU A 56 -8.28 0.07 -7.24
N LEU A 57 -7.84 -1.16 -6.93
CA LEU A 57 -6.46 -1.58 -7.13
C LEU A 57 -6.04 -1.54 -8.61
N ILE A 58 -6.81 -2.20 -9.48
CA ILE A 58 -6.51 -2.27 -10.92
C ILE A 58 -6.62 -0.88 -11.55
N GLY A 59 -7.70 -0.16 -11.25
CA GLY A 59 -7.94 1.19 -11.74
C GLY A 59 -6.83 2.16 -11.32
N SER A 60 -6.34 2.07 -10.08
CA SER A 60 -5.25 2.93 -9.59
C SER A 60 -3.95 2.73 -10.37
N VAL A 61 -3.58 1.47 -10.63
CA VAL A 61 -2.36 1.14 -11.39
C VAL A 61 -2.51 1.54 -12.86
N VAL A 62 -3.64 1.22 -13.49
CA VAL A 62 -3.92 1.59 -14.89
C VAL A 62 -3.96 3.10 -15.07
N ALA A 63 -4.62 3.83 -14.17
CA ALA A 63 -4.69 5.29 -14.23
C ALA A 63 -3.31 5.94 -14.01
N ALA A 64 -2.52 5.46 -13.04
CA ALA A 64 -1.17 5.97 -12.81
C ALA A 64 -0.25 5.76 -14.02
N LEU A 65 -0.28 4.56 -14.62
CA LEU A 65 0.49 4.26 -15.83
C LEU A 65 0.03 5.09 -17.02
N GLY A 66 -1.28 5.11 -17.27
CA GLY A 66 -1.88 5.85 -18.39
C GLY A 66 -1.60 7.34 -18.30
N TYR A 67 -1.76 7.94 -17.13
CA TYR A 67 -1.47 9.36 -16.92
C TYR A 67 0.02 9.67 -17.06
N THR A 68 0.90 8.79 -16.57
CA THR A 68 2.36 8.95 -16.76
C THR A 68 2.73 8.92 -18.24
N ILE A 69 2.22 7.95 -19.00
CA ILE A 69 2.47 7.84 -20.44
C ILE A 69 1.95 9.07 -21.18
N TRP A 70 0.75 9.53 -20.82
CA TRP A 70 0.17 10.73 -21.40
C TRP A 70 1.02 11.98 -21.12
N ILE A 71 1.50 12.15 -19.89
CA ILE A 71 2.42 13.23 -19.52
C ILE A 71 3.71 13.18 -20.33
N ILE A 72 4.33 12.01 -20.45
CA ILE A 72 5.55 11.82 -21.25
C ILE A 72 5.33 12.29 -22.70
N GLY A 73 4.18 11.95 -23.29
CA GLY A 73 3.81 12.38 -24.64
C GLY A 73 3.65 13.90 -24.81
N ARG A 74 3.35 14.63 -23.72
CA ARG A 74 3.20 16.09 -23.74
C ARG A 74 4.50 16.86 -23.53
N ILE A 75 5.54 16.24 -22.96
CA ILE A 75 6.83 16.89 -22.66
C ILE A 75 7.38 17.69 -23.86
N PRO A 76 7.39 17.18 -25.11
CA PRO A 76 7.93 17.92 -26.25
C PRO A 76 7.20 19.22 -26.58
N SER A 77 5.93 19.34 -26.18
CA SER A 77 5.11 20.55 -26.40
C SER A 77 5.13 21.53 -25.22
N MET A 78 5.81 21.19 -24.12
CA MET A 78 5.88 22.05 -22.95
C MET A 78 6.84 23.24 -23.19
N PRO A 79 6.63 24.37 -22.49
CA PRO A 79 7.58 25.48 -22.51
C PRO A 79 8.97 25.05 -22.05
N ALA A 80 10.00 25.83 -22.40
CA ALA A 80 11.39 25.53 -22.01
C ALA A 80 11.60 25.40 -20.49
N GLN A 81 10.72 26.02 -19.69
CA GLN A 81 10.69 25.88 -18.24
C GLN A 81 9.26 25.69 -17.73
N ILE A 82 9.09 24.78 -16.77
CA ILE A 82 7.81 24.49 -16.10
C ILE A 82 7.98 24.55 -14.57
N PRO A 83 6.91 24.77 -13.80
CA PRO A 83 6.98 24.74 -12.34
C PRO A 83 7.27 23.32 -11.85
N LEU A 84 8.26 23.16 -10.96
CA LEU A 84 8.68 21.84 -10.46
C LEU A 84 8.72 21.74 -8.94
N HIS A 85 8.59 22.85 -8.22
CA HIS A 85 8.38 22.84 -6.77
C HIS A 85 7.44 23.98 -6.41
N PHE A 86 6.70 23.74 -5.33
CA PHE A 86 5.62 24.60 -4.88
C PHE A 86 5.74 24.76 -3.37
N SER A 87 5.62 25.99 -2.90
CA SER A 87 5.51 26.33 -1.49
C SER A 87 4.19 25.82 -0.91
N ALA A 88 4.07 25.85 0.43
CA ALA A 88 2.85 25.42 1.13
C ALA A 88 1.58 26.20 0.75
N ASP A 89 1.74 27.45 0.28
CA ASP A 89 0.68 28.31 -0.24
C ASP A 89 0.38 28.10 -1.73
N GLY A 90 1.03 27.12 -2.38
CA GLY A 90 0.89 26.79 -3.79
C GLY A 90 1.65 27.70 -4.75
N SER A 91 2.42 28.69 -4.26
CA SER A 91 3.29 29.50 -5.11
C SER A 91 4.46 28.68 -5.65
N VAL A 92 4.88 28.97 -6.89
CA VAL A 92 6.04 28.28 -7.51
C VAL A 92 7.32 28.93 -6.99
N ASP A 93 8.18 28.13 -6.36
CA ASP A 93 9.49 28.58 -5.86
C ASP A 93 10.66 28.02 -6.71
N ARG A 94 10.39 27.05 -7.60
CA ARG A 94 11.37 26.53 -8.56
C ARG A 94 10.76 26.16 -9.91
N TYR A 95 11.41 26.63 -10.97
CA TYR A 95 11.19 26.20 -12.34
C TYR A 95 12.34 25.29 -12.82
N GLY A 96 12.10 24.47 -13.82
CA GLY A 96 13.16 23.69 -14.49
C GLY A 96 12.69 23.06 -15.79
N SER A 97 13.52 22.17 -16.33
CA SER A 97 13.27 21.53 -17.62
C SER A 97 12.02 20.64 -17.56
N PRO A 98 11.19 20.60 -18.63
CA PRO A 98 10.09 19.65 -18.74
C PRO A 98 10.47 18.19 -18.50
N TRP A 99 11.70 17.80 -18.84
CA TRP A 99 12.19 16.44 -18.62
C TRP A 99 12.37 16.08 -17.14
N GLU A 100 12.53 17.07 -16.26
CA GLU A 100 12.65 16.82 -14.82
C GLU A 100 11.35 16.28 -14.20
N ILE A 101 10.19 16.46 -14.85
CA ILE A 101 8.90 15.88 -14.40
C ILE A 101 8.95 14.35 -14.27
N LEU A 102 9.88 13.70 -14.98
CA LEU A 102 10.06 12.26 -14.93
C LEU A 102 10.56 11.79 -13.57
N ILE A 103 11.28 12.64 -12.82
CA ILE A 103 11.78 12.29 -11.47
C ILE A 103 10.61 12.03 -10.51
N PRO A 104 9.70 13.00 -10.24
CA PRO A 104 8.55 12.75 -9.38
C PRO A 104 7.61 11.69 -9.99
N ALA A 105 7.44 11.65 -11.32
CA ALA A 105 6.61 10.62 -11.96
C ALA A 105 7.14 9.21 -11.67
N CYS A 106 8.44 8.95 -11.82
CA CYS A 106 9.04 7.65 -11.57
C CYS A 106 8.98 7.25 -10.09
N ILE A 107 9.27 8.17 -9.16
CA ILE A 107 9.24 7.89 -7.72
C ILE A 107 7.82 7.53 -7.27
N LEU A 108 6.82 8.33 -7.65
CA LEU A 108 5.43 8.09 -7.29
C LEU A 108 4.87 6.84 -7.96
N LEU A 109 5.19 6.61 -9.25
CA LEU A 109 4.77 5.39 -9.94
C LEU A 109 5.40 4.13 -9.32
N ALA A 110 6.69 4.17 -8.98
CA ALA A 110 7.36 3.06 -8.29
C ALA A 110 6.71 2.80 -6.92
N THR A 111 6.33 3.86 -6.20
CA THR A 111 5.61 3.75 -4.93
C THR A 111 4.25 3.08 -5.13
N ILE A 112 3.45 3.53 -6.10
CA ILE A 112 2.13 2.95 -6.42
C ILE A 112 2.24 1.46 -6.78
N ILE A 113 3.22 1.10 -7.63
CA ILE A 113 3.45 -0.29 -8.02
C ILE A 113 3.90 -1.12 -6.80
N GLY A 114 4.79 -0.59 -5.97
CA GLY A 114 5.24 -1.25 -4.74
C GLY A 114 4.08 -1.53 -3.78
N LEU A 115 3.22 -0.54 -3.52
CA LEU A 115 2.03 -0.70 -2.70
C LEU A 115 1.08 -1.75 -3.29
N ALA A 116 0.85 -1.72 -4.61
CA ALA A 116 0.03 -2.71 -5.30
C ALA A 116 0.59 -4.13 -5.18
N ILE A 117 1.92 -4.32 -5.29
CA ILE A 117 2.57 -5.62 -5.10
C ILE A 117 2.39 -6.11 -3.66
N LEU A 118 2.56 -5.23 -2.67
CA LEU A 118 2.42 -5.59 -1.25
C LEU A 118 1.04 -6.15 -0.92
N THR A 119 -0.02 -5.75 -1.62
CA THR A 119 -1.38 -6.33 -1.46
C THR A 119 -1.43 -7.86 -1.59
N ARG A 120 -0.45 -8.47 -2.27
CA ARG A 120 -0.33 -9.92 -2.45
C ARG A 120 0.26 -10.65 -1.24
N TYR A 121 0.89 -9.93 -0.32
CA TYR A 121 1.66 -10.49 0.79
C TYR A 121 1.21 -9.97 2.17
N PRO A 122 -0.08 -10.09 2.56
CA PRO A 122 -0.53 -9.60 3.87
C PRO A 122 0.16 -10.29 5.05
N ARG A 123 0.70 -11.51 4.86
CA ARG A 123 1.43 -12.24 5.90
C ARG A 123 2.60 -11.46 6.49
N ILE A 124 3.23 -10.56 5.72
CA ILE A 124 4.39 -9.78 6.17
C ILE A 124 4.03 -8.46 6.85
N TYR A 125 2.74 -8.13 6.96
CA TYR A 125 2.31 -6.87 7.56
C TYR A 125 2.38 -6.93 9.08
N ASN A 126 2.61 -5.74 9.66
CA ASN A 126 2.52 -5.52 11.09
C ASN A 126 1.04 -5.32 11.46
N TYR A 127 0.46 -6.27 12.19
CA TYR A 127 -0.89 -6.17 12.75
C TYR A 127 -0.85 -5.68 14.20
N GLY A 128 0.00 -4.68 14.44
CA GLY A 128 0.33 -4.19 15.77
C GLY A 128 -0.92 -3.85 16.58
N VAL A 129 -0.83 -4.15 17.89
CA VAL A 129 -1.84 -3.99 18.94
C VAL A 129 -2.80 -5.19 19.08
N GLY A 130 -2.26 -6.31 19.59
CA GLY A 130 -3.06 -7.48 19.95
C GLY A 130 -2.31 -8.79 19.76
N ARG A 131 -2.88 -9.87 20.30
CA ARG A 131 -2.42 -11.22 19.95
C ARG A 131 -3.02 -11.58 18.59
N VAL A 132 -2.16 -12.03 17.68
CA VAL A 132 -2.61 -12.54 16.38
C VAL A 132 -2.97 -14.01 16.57
N THR A 133 -4.24 -14.35 16.41
CA THR A 133 -4.80 -15.67 16.70
C THR A 133 -5.43 -16.30 15.46
N GLU A 134 -5.78 -17.58 15.55
CA GLU A 134 -6.57 -18.27 14.50
C GLU A 134 -7.92 -17.60 14.23
N GLU A 135 -8.49 -16.92 15.22
CA GLU A 135 -9.80 -16.27 15.11
C GLU A 135 -9.73 -14.94 14.34
N ASN A 136 -8.67 -14.15 14.51
CA ASN A 136 -8.59 -12.79 13.95
C ASN A 136 -7.67 -12.63 12.74
N ILE A 137 -6.73 -13.55 12.47
CA ILE A 137 -5.68 -13.34 11.47
C ILE A 137 -6.22 -13.10 10.05
N GLN A 138 -7.29 -13.78 9.65
CA GLN A 138 -7.88 -13.58 8.33
C GLN A 138 -8.59 -12.22 8.21
N ALA A 139 -9.18 -11.74 9.31
CA ALA A 139 -9.77 -10.40 9.36
C ALA A 139 -8.70 -9.31 9.27
N HIS A 140 -7.58 -9.49 9.99
CA HIS A 140 -6.41 -8.62 9.88
C HIS A 140 -5.84 -8.59 8.46
N TYR A 141 -5.70 -9.75 7.80
CA TYR A 141 -5.26 -9.82 6.41
C TYR A 141 -6.15 -9.01 5.48
N ARG A 142 -7.47 -9.23 5.55
CA ARG A 142 -8.45 -8.49 4.74
C ARG A 142 -8.35 -6.99 5.01
N ASN A 143 -8.33 -6.57 6.28
CA ASN A 143 -8.25 -5.17 6.68
C ASN A 143 -6.96 -4.50 6.20
N GLY A 144 -5.81 -5.16 6.37
CA GLY A 144 -4.52 -4.66 5.92
C GLY A 144 -4.41 -4.54 4.41
N VAL A 145 -4.95 -5.50 3.65
CA VAL A 145 -4.99 -5.41 2.18
C VAL A 145 -5.91 -4.29 1.71
N GLN A 146 -7.10 -4.13 2.32
CA GLN A 146 -8.00 -3.02 2.01
C GLN A 146 -7.30 -1.67 2.29
N MET A 147 -6.63 -1.52 3.43
CA MET A 147 -5.83 -0.33 3.74
C MET A 147 -4.76 -0.05 2.69
N MET A 148 -4.00 -1.07 2.27
CA MET A 148 -2.97 -0.94 1.24
C MET A 148 -3.55 -0.50 -0.11
N ILE A 149 -4.74 -0.97 -0.47
CA ILE A 149 -5.43 -0.56 -1.69
C ILE A 149 -5.87 0.90 -1.61
N TRP A 150 -6.39 1.36 -0.48
CA TRP A 150 -6.72 2.77 -0.27
C TRP A 150 -5.48 3.66 -0.27
N ALA A 151 -4.34 3.19 0.26
CA ALA A 151 -3.07 3.88 0.15
C ALA A 151 -2.61 3.98 -1.32
N THR A 152 -2.75 2.88 -2.09
CA THR A 152 -2.45 2.85 -3.52
C THR A 152 -3.32 3.84 -4.29
N PHE A 153 -4.63 3.85 -4.04
CA PHE A 153 -5.58 4.77 -4.66
C PHE A 153 -5.27 6.23 -4.32
N SER A 154 -5.01 6.54 -3.06
CA SER A 154 -4.65 7.88 -2.62
C SER A 154 -3.33 8.36 -3.24
N ALA A 155 -2.34 7.45 -3.34
CA ALA A 155 -1.09 7.73 -4.03
C ALA A 155 -1.29 7.99 -5.53
N THR A 156 -2.20 7.27 -6.21
CA THR A 156 -2.57 7.57 -7.61
C THR A 156 -3.23 8.94 -7.74
N VAL A 157 -4.12 9.32 -6.82
CA VAL A 157 -4.72 10.67 -6.80
C VAL A 157 -3.64 11.74 -6.65
N LEU A 158 -2.71 11.56 -5.71
CA LEU A 158 -1.57 12.47 -5.51
C LEU A 158 -0.67 12.54 -6.75
N HIS A 159 -0.39 11.41 -7.39
CA HIS A 159 0.41 11.32 -8.61
C HIS A 159 -0.21 12.11 -9.76
N ILE A 160 -1.50 11.90 -10.03
CA ILE A 160 -2.22 12.64 -11.07
C ILE A 160 -2.26 14.12 -10.72
N ALA A 161 -2.65 14.47 -9.49
CA ALA A 161 -2.72 15.85 -9.04
C ALA A 161 -1.37 16.59 -9.20
N ALA A 162 -0.28 15.99 -8.72
CA ALA A 162 1.06 16.57 -8.80
C ALA A 162 1.51 16.78 -10.25
N LEU A 163 1.39 15.74 -11.08
CA LEU A 163 1.84 15.79 -12.47
C LEU A 163 1.02 16.75 -13.32
N GLY A 164 -0.30 16.82 -13.13
CA GLY A 164 -1.13 17.79 -13.84
C GLY A 164 -0.88 19.23 -13.39
N SER A 165 -0.57 19.44 -12.11
CA SER A 165 -0.16 20.77 -11.65
C SER A 165 1.18 21.22 -12.19
N ILE A 166 2.16 20.32 -12.23
CA ILE A 166 3.46 20.60 -12.87
C ILE A 166 3.28 20.90 -14.36
N ALA A 167 2.38 20.17 -15.04
CA ALA A 167 2.08 20.38 -16.45
C ALA A 167 1.18 21.60 -16.73
N GLY A 168 0.69 22.28 -15.69
CA GLY A 168 -0.13 23.49 -15.82
C GLY A 168 -1.62 23.26 -16.08
N ASP A 169 -2.12 22.04 -15.88
CA ASP A 169 -3.54 21.71 -16.10
C ASP A 169 -4.45 22.26 -14.99
N TRP A 170 -3.94 22.37 -13.75
CA TRP A 170 -4.70 22.84 -12.59
C TRP A 170 -3.79 23.30 -11.44
N SER A 171 -4.37 24.05 -10.48
CA SER A 171 -3.68 24.44 -9.24
C SER A 171 -3.33 23.23 -8.37
N ILE A 172 -2.17 23.28 -7.72
CA ILE A 172 -1.65 22.18 -6.89
C ILE A 172 -2.41 21.96 -5.59
N ILE A 173 -2.91 23.05 -4.99
CA ILE A 173 -3.45 23.03 -3.63
C ILE A 173 -4.64 22.06 -3.50
N PRO A 174 -5.71 22.17 -4.30
CA PRO A 174 -6.91 21.35 -4.06
C PRO A 174 -6.62 19.86 -4.22
N GLY A 175 -5.86 19.48 -5.26
CA GLY A 175 -5.56 18.09 -5.56
C GLY A 175 -4.64 17.43 -4.53
N ILE A 176 -3.58 18.13 -4.11
CA ILE A 176 -2.62 17.59 -3.12
C ILE A 176 -3.29 17.44 -1.75
N TRP A 177 -4.00 18.45 -1.25
CA TRP A 177 -4.65 18.35 0.06
C TRP A 177 -5.76 17.31 0.08
N PHE A 178 -6.52 17.18 -1.02
CA PHE A 178 -7.50 16.10 -1.15
C PHE A 178 -6.84 14.72 -1.11
N GLY A 179 -5.78 14.51 -1.90
CA GLY A 179 -5.04 13.24 -1.91
C GLY A 179 -4.39 12.90 -0.57
N LEU A 180 -3.80 13.90 0.12
CA LEU A 180 -3.21 13.73 1.44
C LEU A 180 -4.28 13.42 2.51
N GLY A 181 -5.38 14.15 2.50
CA GLY A 181 -6.51 13.91 3.40
C GLY A 181 -7.10 12.51 3.20
N LEU A 182 -7.23 12.07 1.95
CA LEU A 182 -7.68 10.71 1.62
C LEU A 182 -6.70 9.64 2.12
N LEU A 183 -5.39 9.85 1.93
CA LEU A 183 -4.36 8.94 2.42
C LEU A 183 -4.39 8.83 3.93
N LEU A 184 -4.26 9.96 4.64
CA LEU A 184 -4.19 9.98 6.10
C LEU A 184 -5.51 9.53 6.75
N GLY A 185 -6.64 9.97 6.20
CA GLY A 185 -7.97 9.60 6.66
C GLY A 185 -8.23 8.10 6.52
N SER A 186 -7.92 7.52 5.36
CA SER A 186 -8.08 6.08 5.14
C SER A 186 -7.14 5.26 6.03
N MET A 187 -5.86 5.64 6.14
CA MET A 187 -4.91 4.96 7.04
C MET A 187 -5.41 4.99 8.48
N THR A 188 -5.84 6.15 8.97
CA THR A 188 -6.38 6.31 10.32
C THR A 188 -7.60 5.41 10.54
N PHE A 189 -8.56 5.41 9.61
CA PHE A 189 -9.74 4.56 9.68
C PHE A 189 -9.37 3.06 9.77
N PHE A 190 -8.48 2.58 8.90
CA PHE A 190 -8.11 1.16 8.87
C PHE A 190 -7.26 0.73 10.05
N ILE A 191 -6.41 1.62 10.59
CA ILE A 191 -5.68 1.39 11.84
C ILE A 191 -6.67 1.29 12.99
N LEU A 192 -7.60 2.24 13.15
CA LEU A 192 -8.61 2.18 14.22
C LEU A 192 -9.51 0.95 14.10
N ARG A 193 -9.84 0.52 12.88
CA ARG A 193 -10.56 -0.74 12.63
C ARG A 193 -9.72 -1.95 13.02
N MET A 194 -8.42 -1.93 12.73
CA MET A 194 -7.48 -3.01 13.11
C MET A 194 -7.42 -3.22 14.62
N LEU A 195 -7.51 -2.15 15.42
CA LEU A 195 -7.51 -2.23 16.89
C LEU A 195 -8.74 -2.92 17.49
N ARG A 196 -9.79 -3.17 16.68
CA ARG A 196 -11.05 -3.77 17.10
C ARG A 196 -11.26 -5.18 16.52
N LEU A 197 -10.28 -5.69 15.76
CA LEU A 197 -10.25 -7.05 15.22
C LEU A 197 -9.49 -7.97 16.18
#